data_AF-A0A9E3X9P7-F1
#
_entry.id   AF-A0A9E3X9P7-F1
#
_cell.length_a   1.000
_cell.length_b   1.000
_cell.length_c   1.000
_cell.angle_alpha   90.00
_cell.angle_beta   90.00
_cell.angle_gamma   90.00
#
_symmetry.space_group_name_H-M   'P 1'
#
loop_
_entity.id
_entity.type
_entity.pdbx_description
1 polymer ?
#
loop_
_entity_poly.entity_id
_entity_poly.type
_entity_poly.pdbx_seq_one_letter_code
_entity_poly.pdbx_strand_id
1 'polypeptide(L)'
;METLKTIGSWIGSLILAWGFIGGYYHSITKHDSGDIYLAFMVPPYAWYRSVEMLWHDDWSGVDWPARRSQDLKTCIYFLKLSTAEDSNVYELNNNVRKFAESIKDYPAIQKDSLKEGVKLYVDYQQSLATDFRQMLSNRLEDVDIGEFSYRTTRLEKELSVYGLQEILEETRNVVPEALNQIDPYLVEDVNLAIKTFDVSLANSLQQLRSTYKDIFNEEL
;
A
#
# COMPACT_ATOMS: atom_id res chain seq x y z
N MET A 1 -2.66 55.33 16.73
CA MET A 1 -1.35 55.14 16.05
C MET A 1 -0.41 54.27 16.88
N GLU A 2 -0.35 54.46 18.21
CA GLU A 2 0.48 53.67 19.12
C GLU A 2 0.08 52.17 19.19
N THR A 3 -1.22 51.86 19.24
CA THR A 3 -1.74 50.49 19.19
C THR A 3 -1.30 49.72 17.95
N LEU A 4 -1.28 50.37 16.78
CA LEU A 4 -0.84 49.75 15.52
C LEU A 4 0.66 49.45 15.53
N LYS A 5 1.48 50.31 16.15
CA LYS A 5 2.92 50.07 16.31
C LYS A 5 3.18 48.90 17.25
N THR A 6 2.42 48.80 18.34
CA THR A 6 2.52 47.68 19.28
C THR A 6 2.13 46.37 18.61
N ILE A 7 1.01 46.33 17.88
CA ILE A 7 0.58 45.15 17.13
C ILE A 7 1.63 44.75 16.08
N GLY A 8 2.15 45.71 15.31
CA GLY A 8 3.20 45.45 14.32
C GLY A 8 4.49 44.88 14.95
N SER A 9 4.89 45.39 16.12
CA SER A 9 6.05 44.89 16.86
C SER A 9 5.87 43.45 17.34
N TRP A 10 4.68 43.11 17.85
CA TRP A 10 4.36 41.74 18.24
C TRP A 10 4.37 40.78 17.06
N ILE A 11 3.75 41.16 15.94
CA ILE A 11 3.75 40.35 14.71
C ILE A 11 5.18 40.16 14.20
N GLY A 12 5.98 41.21 14.15
CA GLY A 12 7.39 41.12 13.76
C GLY A 12 8.20 40.21 14.66
N SER A 13 8.02 40.31 15.98
CA SER A 13 8.69 39.44 16.97
C SER A 13 8.30 37.98 16.82
N LEU A 14 7.02 37.69 16.54
CA LEU A 14 6.55 36.33 16.28
C LEU A 14 7.14 35.75 14.99
N ILE A 15 7.24 36.55 13.92
CA ILE A 15 7.89 36.13 12.68
C ILE A 15 9.38 35.85 12.93
N LEU A 16 10.06 36.71 13.68
CA LEU A 16 11.48 36.51 13.97
C LEU A 16 11.72 35.25 14.81
N ALA A 17 10.87 35.01 15.82
CA ALA A 17 10.93 33.81 16.64
C ALA A 17 10.62 32.55 15.83
N TRP A 18 9.62 32.61 14.94
CA TRP A 18 9.27 31.50 14.06
C TRP A 18 10.40 31.13 13.11
N GLY A 19 11.01 32.12 12.44
CA GLY A 19 12.13 31.89 11.53
C GLY A 19 13.34 31.25 12.21
N PHE A 20 13.59 31.57 13.48
CA PHE A 20 14.68 30.93 14.23
C PHE A 20 14.31 29.51 14.71
N ILE A 21 13.15 29.35 15.35
CA ILE A 21 12.72 28.06 15.91
C ILE A 21 12.47 27.03 14.81
N GLY A 22 11.75 27.41 13.75
CA GLY A 22 11.48 26.54 12.61
C GLY A 22 12.77 26.10 11.91
N GLY A 23 13.68 27.05 11.67
CA GLY A 23 14.98 26.79 11.07
C GLY A 23 15.86 25.82 11.84
N TYR A 24 15.94 26.03 13.15
CA TYR A 24 16.70 25.16 14.04
C TYR A 24 16.09 23.75 14.08
N TYR A 25 14.76 23.64 14.16
CA TYR A 25 14.06 22.37 14.11
C TYR A 25 14.26 21.61 12.78
N HIS A 26 14.20 22.30 11.64
CA HIS A 26 14.47 21.71 10.33
C HIS A 26 15.89 21.18 10.23
N SER A 27 16.86 21.95 10.72
CA SER A 27 18.28 21.56 10.72
C SER A 27 18.51 20.30 11.54
N ILE A 28 17.85 20.17 12.71
CA ILE A 28 17.92 18.95 13.55
C ILE A 28 17.33 17.73 12.84
N THR A 29 16.25 17.92 12.09
CA THR A 29 15.47 16.81 11.54
C THR A 29 15.92 16.37 10.14
N LYS A 30 16.59 17.25 9.39
CA LYS A 30 16.87 17.04 7.95
C LYS A 30 18.32 17.22 7.53
N HIS A 31 19.19 17.80 8.38
CA HIS A 31 20.58 18.09 8.03
C HIS A 31 21.56 17.54 9.08
N ASP A 32 22.86 17.71 8.83
CA ASP A 32 23.92 17.17 9.70
C ASP A 32 24.24 18.08 10.90
N SER A 33 25.18 17.65 11.74
CA SER A 33 25.57 18.38 12.95
C SER A 33 26.23 19.73 12.69
N GLY A 34 26.89 19.92 11.54
CA GLY A 34 27.45 21.21 11.14
C GLY A 34 26.35 22.23 10.85
N ASP A 35 25.27 21.74 10.26
CA ASP A 35 24.11 22.53 9.91
C ASP A 35 23.31 23.01 11.12
N ILE A 36 23.15 22.12 12.12
CA ILE A 36 22.54 22.46 13.42
C ILE A 36 23.33 23.58 14.11
N TYR A 37 24.67 23.49 14.09
CA TYR A 37 25.53 24.51 14.69
C TYR A 37 25.40 25.86 13.97
N LEU A 38 25.37 25.85 12.64
CA LEU A 38 25.17 27.07 11.84
C LEU A 38 23.79 27.70 12.09
N ALA A 39 22.72 26.90 12.17
CA ALA A 39 21.38 27.41 12.47
C ALA A 39 21.31 28.06 13.85
N PHE A 40 21.97 27.50 14.86
CA PHE A 40 21.99 28.10 16.20
C PHE A 40 22.82 29.39 16.27
N MET A 41 24.02 29.38 15.68
CA MET A 41 24.99 30.47 15.82
C MET A 41 24.75 31.62 14.84
N VAL A 42 24.06 31.38 13.73
CA VAL A 42 23.83 32.36 12.67
C VAL A 42 22.31 32.47 12.42
N PRO A 43 21.60 33.38 13.13
CA PRO A 43 20.15 33.49 13.01
C PRO A 43 19.61 33.67 11.58
N PRO A 44 20.28 34.39 10.65
CA PRO A 44 19.86 34.42 9.24
C PRO A 44 19.90 33.03 8.56
N TYR A 45 20.80 32.13 8.98
CA TYR A 45 20.88 30.76 8.47
C TYR A 45 19.69 29.92 8.97
N ALA A 46 19.32 30.05 10.24
CA ALA A 46 18.09 29.45 10.75
C ALA A 46 16.89 29.92 9.91
N TRP A 47 16.80 31.20 9.61
CA TRP A 47 15.69 31.71 8.81
C TRP A 47 15.66 31.10 7.42
N TYR A 48 16.82 31.02 6.74
CA TYR A 48 16.93 30.33 5.47
C TYR A 48 16.39 28.90 5.57
N ARG A 49 16.84 28.12 6.56
CA ARG A 49 16.36 26.75 6.83
C ARG A 49 14.86 26.70 7.18
N SER A 50 14.33 27.73 7.85
CA SER A 50 12.91 27.82 8.19
C SER A 50 12.03 28.05 6.97
N VAL A 51 12.52 28.81 5.98
CA VAL A 51 11.82 28.96 4.71
C VAL A 51 12.06 27.73 3.82
N GLU A 52 13.23 27.09 3.93
CA GLU A 52 13.52 25.81 3.27
C GLU A 52 12.54 24.72 3.68
N MET A 53 12.06 24.69 4.92
CA MET A 53 10.95 23.80 5.34
C MET A 53 9.72 23.86 4.41
N LEU A 54 9.52 24.98 3.71
CA LEU A 54 8.38 25.19 2.82
C LEU A 54 8.63 24.67 1.39
N TRP A 55 9.87 24.37 1.00
CA TRP A 55 10.22 23.89 -0.34
C TRP A 55 11.19 22.70 -0.37
N HIS A 56 11.67 22.21 0.79
CA HIS A 56 12.56 21.05 0.88
C HIS A 56 11.78 19.82 0.40
N ASP A 57 12.10 19.36 -0.81
CA ASP A 57 11.54 18.14 -1.34
C ASP A 57 12.37 16.96 -0.84
N ASP A 58 11.95 16.41 0.30
CA ASP A 58 12.50 15.17 0.89
C ASP A 58 12.48 13.99 -0.08
N TRP A 59 11.73 14.11 -1.19
CA TRP A 59 11.58 13.09 -2.21
C TRP A 59 12.34 13.40 -3.50
N SER A 60 13.12 14.48 -3.53
CA SER A 60 13.98 14.80 -4.65
C SER A 60 15.01 13.68 -4.87
N GLY A 61 15.06 13.15 -6.09
CA GLY A 61 15.95 12.03 -6.44
C GLY A 61 15.40 10.63 -6.16
N VAL A 62 14.16 10.49 -5.65
CA VAL A 62 13.52 9.17 -5.53
C VAL A 62 13.07 8.67 -6.90
N ASP A 63 13.53 7.47 -7.27
CA ASP A 63 12.97 6.71 -8.39
C ASP A 63 11.59 6.16 -8.00
N TRP A 64 10.57 6.98 -8.22
CA TRP A 64 9.19 6.65 -7.88
C TRP A 64 8.65 5.39 -8.55
N PRO A 65 8.86 5.15 -9.86
CA PRO A 65 8.48 3.88 -10.49
C PRO A 65 9.06 2.65 -9.77
N ALA A 66 10.37 2.64 -9.50
CA ALA A 66 11.01 1.51 -8.82
C ALA A 66 10.51 1.35 -7.38
N ARG A 67 10.44 2.46 -6.62
CA ARG A 67 9.96 2.45 -5.24
C ARG A 67 8.51 1.97 -5.15
N ARG A 68 7.63 2.47 -6.02
CA ARG A 68 6.22 2.08 -6.06
C ARG A 68 6.04 0.61 -6.39
N SER A 69 6.81 0.06 -7.33
CA SER A 69 6.77 -1.37 -7.64
C SER A 69 7.12 -2.21 -6.40
N GLN A 70 8.20 -1.85 -5.69
CA GLN A 70 8.64 -2.57 -4.49
C GLN A 70 7.64 -2.44 -3.32
N ASP A 71 7.11 -1.25 -3.09
CA ASP A 71 6.12 -0.99 -2.04
C ASP A 71 4.81 -1.75 -2.35
N LEU A 72 4.38 -1.81 -3.61
CA LEU A 72 3.20 -2.58 -4.00
C LEU A 72 3.41 -4.09 -3.82
N LYS A 73 4.59 -4.62 -4.18
CA LYS A 73 4.96 -6.02 -3.86
C LYS A 73 4.90 -6.29 -2.37
N THR A 74 5.34 -5.34 -1.55
CA THR A 74 5.30 -5.44 -0.09
C THR A 74 3.87 -5.43 0.44
N CYS A 75 2.99 -4.56 -0.09
CA CYS A 75 1.57 -4.60 0.24
C CYS A 75 0.94 -5.94 -0.13
N ILE A 76 1.18 -6.45 -1.35
CA ILE A 76 0.66 -7.74 -1.81
C ILE A 76 1.19 -8.89 -0.95
N TYR A 77 2.44 -8.83 -0.51
CA TYR A 77 3.00 -9.79 0.42
C TYR A 77 2.24 -9.81 1.76
N PHE A 78 1.94 -8.64 2.34
CA PHE A 78 1.12 -8.58 3.56
C PHE A 78 -0.30 -9.12 3.34
N LEU A 79 -0.89 -8.84 2.17
CA LEU A 79 -2.18 -9.41 1.78
C LEU A 79 -2.14 -10.95 1.69
N LYS A 80 -1.10 -11.52 1.05
CA LYS A 80 -0.92 -12.99 0.96
C LYS A 80 -0.71 -13.61 2.35
N LEU A 81 0.07 -12.96 3.21
CA LEU A 81 0.31 -13.44 4.57
C LEU A 81 -0.93 -13.37 5.45
N SER A 82 -1.79 -12.34 5.29
CA SER A 82 -2.98 -12.22 6.13
C SER A 82 -4.02 -13.32 5.89
N THR A 83 -3.94 -13.98 4.72
CA THR A 83 -4.77 -15.13 4.35
C THR A 83 -4.10 -16.48 4.59
N ALA A 84 -2.83 -16.52 5.00
CA ALA A 84 -2.10 -17.76 5.23
C ALA A 84 -2.41 -18.34 6.63
N GLU A 85 -2.73 -19.63 6.69
CA GLU A 85 -3.08 -20.34 7.94
C GLU A 85 -1.95 -20.30 8.98
N ASP A 86 -0.70 -20.40 8.54
CA ASP A 86 0.48 -20.46 9.41
C ASP A 86 1.11 -19.08 9.70
N SER A 87 0.39 -17.99 9.40
CA SER A 87 0.94 -16.65 9.56
C SER A 87 1.12 -16.24 11.03
N ASN A 88 2.29 -15.70 11.36
CA ASN A 88 2.51 -15.05 12.66
C ASN A 88 1.84 -13.67 12.68
N VAL A 89 0.60 -13.62 13.16
CA VAL A 89 -0.23 -12.40 13.19
C VAL A 89 0.45 -11.24 13.93
N TYR A 90 1.19 -11.51 15.01
CA TYR A 90 1.88 -10.45 15.76
C TYR A 90 2.98 -9.80 14.92
N GLU A 91 3.78 -10.63 14.25
CA GLU A 91 4.86 -10.15 13.38
C GLU A 91 4.30 -9.42 12.16
N LEU A 92 3.25 -9.96 11.54
CA LEU A 92 2.55 -9.33 10.43
C LEU A 92 2.05 -7.93 10.82
N ASN A 93 1.31 -7.81 11.93
CA ASN A 93 0.78 -6.52 12.38
C ASN A 93 1.89 -5.50 12.68
N ASN A 94 3.00 -5.97 13.27
CA ASN A 94 4.14 -5.09 13.52
C ASN A 94 4.80 -4.60 12.23
N ASN A 95 4.94 -5.48 11.23
CA ASN A 95 5.53 -5.14 9.93
C ASN A 95 4.61 -4.22 9.11
N VAL A 96 3.31 -4.48 9.10
CA VAL A 96 2.30 -3.61 8.48
C VAL A 96 2.36 -2.22 9.09
N ARG A 97 2.39 -2.09 10.43
CA ARG A 97 2.49 -0.80 11.11
C ARG A 97 3.76 -0.04 10.75
N LYS A 98 4.92 -0.72 10.72
CA LYS A 98 6.19 -0.10 10.32
C LYS A 98 6.15 0.40 8.88
N PHE A 99 5.58 -0.39 7.98
CA PHE A 99 5.40 -0.02 6.59
C PHE A 99 4.44 1.17 6.44
N ALA A 100 3.28 1.14 7.12
CA ALA A 100 2.31 2.23 7.12
C ALA A 100 2.93 3.57 7.58
N GLU A 101 3.76 3.54 8.62
CA GLU A 101 4.50 4.74 9.06
C GLU A 101 5.52 5.20 8.00
N SER A 102 6.19 4.28 7.31
CA SER A 102 7.18 4.63 6.27
C SER A 102 6.57 5.29 5.03
N ILE A 103 5.29 5.04 4.74
CA ILE A 103 4.57 5.63 3.60
C ILE A 103 3.65 6.79 4.00
N LYS A 104 3.65 7.15 5.28
CA LYS A 104 2.73 8.15 5.85
C LYS A 104 2.89 9.52 5.19
N ASP A 105 4.15 9.92 4.98
CA ASP A 105 4.53 11.24 4.47
C ASP A 105 4.77 11.24 2.95
N TYR A 106 4.37 10.18 2.25
CA TYR A 106 4.46 10.14 0.79
C TYR A 106 3.66 11.29 0.17
N PRO A 107 4.11 11.84 -0.98
CA PRO A 107 3.28 12.73 -1.76
C PRO A 107 1.96 12.05 -2.11
N ALA A 108 0.86 12.81 -2.05
CA ALA A 108 -0.50 12.28 -2.22
C ALA A 108 -0.64 11.39 -3.46
N ILE A 109 -0.14 11.85 -4.62
CA ILE A 109 -0.17 11.11 -5.88
C ILE A 109 0.50 9.73 -5.78
N GLN A 110 1.60 9.61 -5.04
CA GLN A 110 2.32 8.35 -4.89
C GLN A 110 1.58 7.40 -3.96
N LYS A 111 1.01 7.93 -2.88
CA LYS A 111 0.19 7.16 -1.94
C LYS A 111 -1.09 6.67 -2.61
N ASP A 112 -1.75 7.51 -3.40
CA ASP A 112 -2.97 7.15 -4.14
C ASP A 112 -2.68 6.10 -5.21
N SER A 113 -1.56 6.21 -5.93
CA SER A 113 -1.16 5.19 -6.90
C SER A 113 -0.89 3.82 -6.24
N LEU A 114 -0.34 3.80 -5.02
CA LEU A 114 -0.15 2.58 -4.25
C LEU A 114 -1.50 1.98 -3.82
N LYS A 115 -2.43 2.80 -3.30
CA LYS A 115 -3.80 2.38 -2.96
C LYS A 115 -4.53 1.77 -4.14
N GLU A 116 -4.47 2.44 -5.30
CA GLU A 116 -5.07 1.95 -6.55
C GLU A 116 -4.48 0.59 -6.97
N GLY A 117 -3.16 0.44 -6.91
CA GLY A 117 -2.51 -0.85 -7.21
C GLY A 117 -2.98 -1.98 -6.28
N VAL A 118 -3.13 -1.69 -4.98
CA VAL A 118 -3.62 -2.68 -4.01
C VAL A 118 -5.10 -3.00 -4.25
N LYS A 119 -5.94 -2.00 -4.55
CA LYS A 119 -7.35 -2.20 -4.94
C LYS A 119 -7.47 -3.09 -6.17
N LEU A 120 -6.68 -2.81 -7.21
CA LEU A 120 -6.64 -3.62 -8.43
C LEU A 120 -6.24 -5.07 -8.13
N TYR A 121 -5.30 -5.29 -7.22
CA TYR A 121 -4.90 -6.64 -6.81
C TYR A 121 -6.02 -7.37 -6.07
N VAL A 122 -6.74 -6.71 -5.16
CA VAL A 122 -7.89 -7.33 -4.48
C VAL A 122 -9.01 -7.65 -5.49
N ASP A 123 -9.28 -6.76 -6.44
CA ASP A 123 -10.23 -6.99 -7.53
C ASP A 123 -9.81 -8.17 -8.41
N TYR A 124 -8.51 -8.33 -8.64
CA TYR A 124 -7.94 -9.47 -9.37
C TYR A 124 -8.14 -10.78 -8.62
N GLN A 125 -7.88 -10.82 -7.31
CA GLN A 125 -8.16 -11.99 -6.46
C GLN A 125 -9.64 -12.38 -6.51
N GLN A 126 -10.55 -11.41 -6.42
CA GLN A 126 -11.99 -11.66 -6.55
C GLN A 126 -12.38 -12.20 -7.93
N SER A 127 -11.77 -11.67 -8.99
CA SER A 127 -12.01 -12.12 -10.36
C SER A 127 -11.53 -13.56 -10.56
N LEU A 128 -10.31 -13.87 -10.10
CA LEU A 128 -9.77 -15.24 -10.10
C LEU A 128 -10.65 -16.21 -9.31
N ALA A 129 -11.11 -15.80 -8.13
CA ALA A 129 -11.99 -16.61 -7.30
C ALA A 129 -13.32 -16.91 -7.99
N THR A 130 -13.86 -15.94 -8.73
CA THR A 130 -15.08 -16.10 -9.54
C THR A 130 -14.84 -17.09 -10.67
N ASP A 131 -13.72 -16.95 -11.40
CA ASP A 131 -13.34 -17.86 -12.48
C ASP A 131 -13.15 -19.29 -11.95
N PHE A 132 -12.40 -19.47 -10.85
CA PHE A 132 -12.20 -20.78 -10.23
C PHE A 132 -13.52 -21.44 -9.79
N ARG A 133 -14.43 -20.67 -9.17
CA ARG A 133 -15.75 -21.17 -8.83
C ARG A 133 -16.52 -21.64 -10.07
N GLN A 134 -16.51 -20.84 -11.14
CA GLN A 134 -17.16 -21.21 -12.40
C GLN A 134 -16.54 -22.48 -12.98
N MET A 135 -15.22 -22.62 -12.94
CA MET A 135 -14.49 -23.82 -13.37
C MET A 135 -14.88 -25.07 -12.58
N LEU A 136 -15.08 -24.93 -11.26
CA LEU A 136 -15.61 -26.02 -10.42
C LEU A 136 -17.04 -26.40 -10.83
N SER A 137 -17.89 -25.42 -11.10
CA SER A 137 -19.26 -25.67 -11.57
C SER A 137 -19.28 -26.34 -12.96
N ASN A 138 -18.44 -25.92 -13.89
CA ASN A 138 -18.34 -26.54 -15.22
C ASN A 138 -17.94 -28.02 -15.13
N ARG A 139 -17.10 -28.40 -14.16
CA ARG A 139 -16.76 -29.81 -13.92
C ARG A 139 -17.96 -30.66 -13.50
N LEU A 140 -18.92 -30.09 -12.75
CA LEU A 140 -20.16 -30.80 -12.40
C LEU A 140 -21.05 -31.06 -13.62
N GLU A 141 -20.98 -30.17 -14.60
CA GLU A 141 -21.82 -30.20 -15.80
C GLU A 141 -21.16 -30.96 -16.97
N ASP A 142 -19.95 -31.51 -16.77
CA ASP A 142 -19.11 -32.11 -17.83
C ASP A 142 -18.91 -31.16 -19.03
N VAL A 143 -18.77 -29.87 -18.71
CA VAL A 143 -18.52 -28.78 -19.67
C VAL A 143 -17.04 -28.41 -19.64
N ASP A 144 -16.52 -27.91 -20.76
CA ASP A 144 -15.16 -27.39 -20.86
C ASP A 144 -14.84 -26.44 -19.69
N ILE A 145 -13.70 -26.67 -19.06
CA ILE A 145 -13.23 -25.96 -17.87
C ILE A 145 -12.88 -24.50 -18.22
N GLY A 146 -12.75 -24.17 -19.52
CA GLY A 146 -12.73 -22.80 -20.01
C GLY A 146 -11.45 -22.02 -19.68
N GLU A 147 -11.34 -20.83 -20.26
CA GLU A 147 -10.25 -19.90 -20.00
C GLU A 147 -10.62 -18.90 -18.90
N PHE A 148 -9.62 -18.22 -18.32
CA PHE A 148 -9.86 -17.09 -17.43
C PHE A 148 -10.70 -16.02 -18.13
N SER A 149 -11.58 -15.37 -17.37
CA SER A 149 -12.47 -14.36 -17.93
C SER A 149 -11.71 -13.15 -18.47
N TYR A 150 -12.36 -12.41 -19.37
CA TYR A 150 -11.84 -11.12 -19.85
C TYR A 150 -11.51 -10.16 -18.69
N ARG A 151 -12.32 -10.18 -17.62
CA ARG A 151 -12.09 -9.34 -16.44
C ARG A 151 -10.76 -9.70 -15.77
N THR A 152 -10.51 -10.97 -15.52
CA THR A 152 -9.26 -11.46 -14.90
C THR A 152 -8.06 -11.08 -15.75
N THR A 153 -8.12 -11.37 -17.05
CA THR A 153 -7.03 -11.07 -18.00
C THR A 153 -6.76 -9.57 -18.10
N ARG A 154 -7.81 -8.73 -18.08
CA ARG A 154 -7.67 -7.26 -18.09
C ARG A 154 -6.98 -6.75 -16.83
N LEU A 155 -7.40 -7.22 -15.65
CA LEU A 155 -6.80 -6.83 -14.36
C LEU A 155 -5.33 -7.27 -14.28
N GLU A 156 -4.99 -8.46 -14.78
CA GLU A 156 -3.61 -8.94 -14.91
C GLU A 156 -2.76 -7.96 -15.73
N LYS A 157 -3.28 -7.51 -16.87
CA LYS A 157 -2.60 -6.53 -17.73
C LYS A 157 -2.42 -5.18 -17.02
N GLU A 158 -3.43 -4.69 -16.32
CA GLU A 158 -3.35 -3.44 -15.54
C GLU A 158 -2.29 -3.53 -14.43
N LEU A 159 -2.26 -4.65 -13.69
CA LEU A 159 -1.28 -4.90 -12.62
C LEU A 159 0.15 -5.11 -13.14
N SER A 160 0.31 -5.61 -14.36
CA SER A 160 1.62 -5.82 -14.98
C SER A 160 2.44 -4.53 -15.14
N VAL A 161 1.76 -3.38 -15.25
CA VAL A 161 2.39 -2.04 -15.33
C VAL A 161 3.23 -1.74 -14.08
N TYR A 162 2.91 -2.37 -12.94
CA TYR A 162 3.62 -2.21 -11.69
C TYR A 162 4.77 -3.20 -11.48
N GLY A 163 5.14 -4.00 -12.48
CA GLY A 163 6.25 -4.96 -12.37
C GLY A 163 5.91 -6.19 -11.52
N LEU A 164 4.63 -6.58 -11.49
CA LEU A 164 4.09 -7.69 -10.68
C LEU A 164 3.98 -9.02 -11.43
N GLN A 165 4.54 -9.14 -12.63
CA GLN A 165 4.34 -10.29 -13.53
C GLN A 165 4.52 -11.64 -12.83
N GLU A 166 5.64 -11.82 -12.12
CA GLU A 166 5.95 -13.06 -11.40
C GLU A 166 4.88 -13.42 -10.35
N ILE A 167 4.41 -12.44 -9.57
CA ILE A 167 3.38 -12.65 -8.54
C ILE A 167 2.04 -13.02 -9.19
N LEU A 168 1.71 -12.37 -10.32
CA LEU A 168 0.48 -12.63 -11.06
C LEU A 168 0.51 -14.04 -11.66
N GLU A 169 1.63 -14.44 -12.28
CA GLU A 169 1.83 -15.79 -12.82
C GLU A 169 1.76 -16.87 -11.73
N GLU A 170 2.45 -16.68 -10.60
CA GLU A 170 2.39 -17.58 -9.44
C GLU A 170 0.94 -17.75 -8.97
N THR A 171 0.23 -16.63 -8.76
CA THR A 171 -1.17 -16.63 -8.30
C THR A 171 -2.08 -17.35 -9.29
N ARG A 172 -1.93 -17.07 -10.57
CA ARG A 172 -2.73 -17.67 -11.64
C ARG A 172 -2.55 -19.18 -11.70
N ASN A 173 -1.33 -19.68 -11.50
CA ASN A 173 -1.00 -21.10 -11.58
C ASN A 173 -1.59 -21.93 -10.43
N VAL A 174 -1.93 -21.32 -9.29
CA VAL A 174 -2.63 -22.01 -8.18
C VAL A 174 -4.00 -22.55 -8.62
N VAL A 175 -4.69 -21.87 -9.53
CA VAL A 175 -6.05 -22.26 -9.98
C VAL A 175 -6.05 -23.63 -10.67
N PRO A 176 -5.30 -23.87 -11.76
CA PRO A 176 -5.27 -25.20 -12.39
C PRO A 176 -4.70 -26.28 -11.46
N GLU A 177 -3.74 -25.96 -10.59
CA GLU A 177 -3.23 -26.90 -9.59
C GLU A 177 -4.32 -27.33 -8.60
N ALA A 178 -5.09 -26.39 -8.07
CA ALA A 178 -6.21 -26.67 -7.17
C ALA A 178 -7.31 -27.48 -7.87
N LEU A 179 -7.64 -27.16 -9.12
CA LEU A 179 -8.62 -27.93 -9.90
C LEU A 179 -8.16 -29.39 -10.09
N ASN A 180 -6.87 -29.63 -10.34
CA ASN A 180 -6.34 -30.98 -10.56
C ASN A 180 -6.33 -31.85 -9.30
N GLN A 181 -6.43 -31.26 -8.11
CA GLN A 181 -6.53 -32.01 -6.85
C GLN A 181 -7.94 -32.52 -6.55
N ILE A 182 -8.95 -32.04 -7.28
CA ILE A 182 -10.36 -32.40 -7.07
C ILE A 182 -10.71 -33.53 -8.03
N ASP A 183 -11.18 -34.67 -7.51
CA ASP A 183 -11.68 -35.78 -8.32
C ASP A 183 -13.01 -35.35 -8.99
N PRO A 184 -13.05 -35.21 -10.33
CA PRO A 184 -14.25 -34.75 -11.02
C PRO A 184 -15.38 -35.79 -11.03
N TYR A 185 -15.10 -37.06 -10.71
CA TYR A 185 -16.10 -38.13 -10.74
C TYR A 185 -16.92 -38.24 -9.44
N LEU A 186 -16.56 -37.44 -8.43
CA LEU A 186 -17.23 -37.40 -7.13
C LEU A 186 -17.99 -36.08 -6.98
N VAL A 187 -19.25 -36.06 -7.40
CA VAL A 187 -20.15 -34.88 -7.32
C VAL A 187 -20.25 -34.32 -5.89
N GLU A 188 -20.20 -35.19 -4.88
CA GLU A 188 -20.20 -34.79 -3.47
C GLU A 188 -18.93 -33.99 -3.10
N ASP A 189 -17.78 -34.38 -3.63
CA ASP A 189 -16.49 -33.71 -3.38
C ASP A 189 -16.47 -32.32 -4.02
N VAL A 190 -16.99 -32.18 -5.25
CA VAL A 190 -17.06 -30.88 -5.92
C VAL A 190 -18.04 -29.93 -5.21
N ASN A 191 -19.19 -30.42 -4.75
CA ASN A 191 -20.13 -29.60 -3.97
C ASN A 191 -19.54 -29.17 -2.62
N LEU A 192 -18.83 -30.08 -1.94
CA LEU A 192 -18.13 -29.76 -0.70
C LEU A 192 -16.99 -28.75 -0.93
N ALA A 193 -16.26 -28.89 -2.04
CA ALA A 193 -15.21 -27.96 -2.44
C ALA A 193 -15.77 -26.56 -2.70
N ILE A 194 -16.88 -26.42 -3.46
CA ILE A 194 -17.55 -25.13 -3.70
C ILE A 194 -17.98 -24.49 -2.38
N LYS A 195 -18.62 -25.26 -1.48
CA LYS A 195 -19.07 -24.73 -0.18
C LYS A 195 -17.90 -24.26 0.69
N THR A 196 -16.84 -25.06 0.77
CA THR A 196 -15.62 -24.72 1.54
C THR A 196 -14.94 -23.50 0.95
N PHE A 197 -14.85 -23.44 -0.38
CA PHE A 197 -14.30 -22.31 -1.12
C PHE A 197 -15.04 -21.01 -0.82
N ASP A 198 -16.38 -21.02 -0.83
CA ASP A 198 -17.18 -19.82 -0.56
C ASP A 198 -16.93 -19.23 0.83
N VAL A 199 -16.86 -20.10 1.85
CA VAL A 199 -16.57 -19.69 3.22
C VAL A 199 -15.14 -19.17 3.33
N SER A 200 -14.18 -19.86 2.73
CA SER A 200 -12.76 -19.45 2.73
C SER A 200 -12.55 -18.12 1.99
N LEU A 201 -13.23 -17.92 0.87
CA LEU A 201 -13.19 -16.68 0.09
C LEU A 201 -13.75 -15.51 0.90
N ALA A 202 -14.90 -15.67 1.55
CA ALA A 202 -15.49 -14.62 2.37
C ALA A 202 -14.52 -14.18 3.51
N ASN A 203 -13.91 -15.15 4.19
CA ASN A 203 -12.92 -14.89 5.25
C ASN A 203 -11.67 -14.21 4.69
N SER A 204 -11.13 -14.71 3.56
CA SER A 204 -9.96 -14.13 2.90
C SER A 204 -10.23 -12.68 2.49
N LEU A 205 -11.37 -12.38 1.90
CA LEU A 205 -11.75 -11.02 1.53
C LEU A 205 -11.85 -10.09 2.75
N GLN A 206 -12.34 -10.59 3.88
CA GLN A 206 -12.36 -9.81 5.11
C GLN A 206 -10.94 -9.52 5.62
N GLN A 207 -10.03 -10.50 5.58
CA GLN A 207 -8.63 -10.33 5.97
C GLN A 207 -7.92 -9.33 5.04
N LEU A 208 -8.12 -9.44 3.72
CA LEU A 208 -7.56 -8.50 2.75
C LEU A 208 -8.02 -7.06 3.01
N ARG A 209 -9.32 -6.86 3.31
CA ARG A 209 -9.88 -5.55 3.68
C ARG A 209 -9.29 -5.01 4.99
N SER A 210 -9.14 -5.85 6.01
CA SER A 210 -8.53 -5.46 7.28
C SER A 210 -7.07 -5.03 7.07
N THR A 211 -6.29 -5.80 6.33
CA THR A 211 -4.90 -5.46 6.04
C THR A 211 -4.79 -4.19 5.21
N TYR A 212 -5.67 -3.99 4.23
CA TYR A 212 -5.74 -2.72 3.49
C TYR A 212 -5.97 -1.52 4.41
N LYS A 213 -6.94 -1.65 5.32
CA LYS A 213 -7.23 -0.64 6.33
C LYS A 213 -6.05 -0.38 7.25
N ASP A 214 -5.32 -1.40 7.67
CA ASP A 214 -4.16 -1.23 8.53
C ASP A 214 -3.00 -0.54 7.81
N ILE A 215 -2.83 -0.75 6.49
CA ILE A 215 -1.80 -0.08 5.69
C ILE A 215 -2.15 1.39 5.44
N PHE A 216 -3.40 1.67 5.04
CA PHE A 216 -3.77 3.00 4.51
C PHE A 216 -4.65 3.84 5.43
N ASN A 217 -5.13 3.26 6.53
CA ASN A 217 -6.10 3.86 7.45
C ASN A 217 -7.42 4.30 6.75
N GLU A 218 -7.88 3.49 5.80
CA GLU A 218 -9.14 3.68 5.07
C GLU A 218 -9.79 2.34 4.72
N GLU A 219 -11.11 2.34 4.54
CA GLU A 219 -11.83 1.14 4.08
C GLU A 219 -11.62 0.93 2.57
N LEU A 220 -11.64 -0.34 2.17
CA LEU A 220 -11.56 -0.76 0.76
C LEU A 220 -12.90 -0.61 0.05
#